data_AF-A0A2N2N8L3-F1
#
_entry.id   AF-A0A2N2N8L3-F1
#
_cell.length_a   1.000
_cell.length_b   1.000
_cell.length_c   1.000
_cell.angle_alpha   90.00
_cell.angle_beta   90.00
_cell.angle_gamma   90.00
#
_symmetry.space_group_name_H-M   'P 1'
#
loop_
_entity.id
_entity.type
_entity.pdbx_description
1 polymer ?
#
loop_
_entity_poly.entity_id
_entity_poly.type
_entity_poly.pdbx_seq_one_letter_code
_entity_poly.pdbx_strand_id
1 'polypeptide(L)'
;MLLALMEYQTRWVTRTQLDPSYTTYPMGRYETNREGLYRQLAWTADTLNKAYYRYQINALPYVILADGNLVQLSTLINPGTAAVQYLMAQLHDQSGFQLAVSETGLFSSYTNFFGIPFDMAIENLVPADLTQPALVLPFEEGSTWSFTGGPHGGWGSGSAWAALDFAPPGEAFGCFQSDAWVVAAADGLVVRAKDGAVLLDLDGDGLEQTGWTLLYAHIESRDRVKAGTYLKTGDRIGHPSCEGGVSNGTHLHLARRYNGEWISADTHLPFNLEGWISSGDGAEYDGTLSRDGLSVTAWDGRIAENQIQR
;
A
#
# COMPACT_ATOMS: atom_id res chain seq x y z
N MET A 1 -1.59 16.10 -4.53
CA MET A 1 -2.24 15.44 -5.70
C MET A 1 -3.76 15.30 -5.54
N LEU A 2 -4.29 14.54 -4.56
CA LEU A 2 -5.75 14.28 -4.45
C LEU A 2 -6.62 15.54 -4.41
N LEU A 3 -6.17 16.61 -3.74
CA LEU A 3 -6.86 17.90 -3.73
C LEU A 3 -6.95 18.54 -5.12
N ALA A 4 -5.87 18.50 -5.91
CA ALA A 4 -5.86 19.03 -7.27
C ALA A 4 -6.79 18.24 -8.20
N LEU A 5 -6.83 16.91 -8.02
CA LEU A 5 -7.76 16.04 -8.75
C LEU A 5 -9.21 16.37 -8.40
N MET A 6 -9.53 16.51 -7.12
CA MET A 6 -10.88 16.86 -6.66
C MET A 6 -11.30 18.25 -7.17
N GLU A 7 -10.39 19.21 -7.12
CA GLU A 7 -10.62 20.54 -7.69
C GLU A 7 -10.85 20.50 -9.20
N TYR A 8 -10.03 19.73 -9.93
CA TYR A 8 -10.20 19.58 -11.37
C TYR A 8 -11.55 18.91 -11.72
N GLN A 9 -11.95 17.85 -11.01
CA GLN A 9 -13.17 17.11 -11.32
C GLN A 9 -14.43 17.91 -11.01
N THR A 10 -14.49 18.55 -9.84
CA THR A 10 -15.77 19.07 -9.32
C THR A 10 -15.67 20.48 -8.72
N ARG A 11 -14.48 21.09 -8.73
CA ARG A 11 -14.17 22.36 -8.03
C ARG A 11 -14.51 22.33 -6.55
N TRP A 12 -14.44 21.15 -5.94
CA TRP A 12 -14.89 20.90 -4.58
C TRP A 12 -14.14 21.73 -3.54
N VAL A 13 -12.86 22.00 -3.78
CA VAL A 13 -11.96 22.60 -2.79
C VAL A 13 -12.19 24.11 -2.70
N THR A 14 -12.38 24.79 -3.84
CA THR A 14 -12.46 26.27 -3.88
C THR A 14 -13.88 26.82 -3.90
N ARG A 15 -14.87 26.03 -4.32
CA ARG A 15 -16.23 26.51 -4.53
C ARG A 15 -17.08 26.43 -3.27
N THR A 16 -17.73 27.54 -2.92
CA THR A 16 -18.58 27.65 -1.72
C THR A 16 -19.99 27.07 -1.89
N GLN A 17 -20.48 26.96 -3.13
CA GLN A 17 -21.78 26.36 -3.46
C GLN A 17 -21.60 25.26 -4.50
N LEU A 18 -21.64 24.02 -4.03
CA LEU A 18 -21.47 22.82 -4.85
C LEU A 18 -22.80 22.31 -5.37
N ASP A 19 -22.77 21.67 -6.54
CA ASP A 19 -23.86 20.81 -6.95
C ASP A 19 -24.03 19.68 -5.91
N PRO A 20 -25.25 19.36 -5.45
CA PRO A 20 -25.47 18.29 -4.48
C PRO A 20 -24.83 16.95 -4.88
N SER A 21 -24.77 16.64 -6.17
CA SER A 21 -24.14 15.43 -6.69
C SER A 21 -22.64 15.37 -6.41
N TYR A 22 -21.93 16.51 -6.43
CA TYR A 22 -20.50 16.58 -6.11
C TYR A 22 -20.21 16.53 -4.61
N THR A 23 -21.19 16.84 -3.76
CA THR A 23 -21.09 16.56 -2.33
C THR A 23 -21.09 15.04 -2.08
N THR A 24 -21.91 14.30 -2.82
CA THR A 24 -21.97 12.83 -2.74
C THR A 24 -20.79 12.16 -3.45
N TYR A 25 -20.36 12.69 -4.59
CA TYR A 25 -19.30 12.13 -5.44
C TYR A 25 -18.17 13.15 -5.74
N PRO A 26 -17.36 13.58 -4.76
CA PRO A 26 -16.34 14.61 -4.97
C PRO A 26 -15.31 14.34 -6.07
N MET A 27 -15.06 13.07 -6.40
CA MET A 27 -14.09 12.68 -7.44
C MET A 27 -14.75 12.33 -8.78
N GLY A 28 -16.06 12.56 -8.92
CA GLY A 28 -16.80 12.33 -10.17
C GLY A 28 -17.07 10.85 -10.49
N ARG A 29 -16.84 9.92 -9.55
CA ARG A 29 -17.14 8.49 -9.74
C ARG A 29 -18.51 8.12 -9.19
N TYR A 30 -19.52 8.09 -10.05
CA TYR A 30 -20.93 7.83 -9.67
C TYR A 30 -21.23 6.35 -9.47
N GLU A 31 -20.89 5.81 -8.31
CA GLU A 31 -21.25 4.45 -7.90
C GLU A 31 -21.73 4.44 -6.45
N THR A 32 -22.90 3.83 -6.21
CA THR A 32 -23.57 3.87 -4.90
C THR A 32 -22.73 3.30 -3.75
N ASN A 33 -21.84 2.33 -4.01
CA ASN A 33 -20.93 1.77 -3.01
C ASN A 33 -19.70 2.67 -2.72
N ARG A 34 -19.52 3.77 -3.46
CA ARG A 34 -18.42 4.75 -3.35
C ARG A 34 -18.90 6.15 -2.93
N GLU A 35 -20.10 6.27 -2.38
CA GLU A 35 -20.61 7.55 -1.89
C GLU A 35 -19.77 8.12 -0.75
N GLY A 36 -19.60 9.45 -0.76
CA GLY A 36 -18.92 10.22 0.27
C GLY A 36 -17.42 10.41 0.05
N LEU A 37 -16.89 11.47 0.66
CA LEU A 37 -15.51 11.93 0.48
C LEU A 37 -14.47 10.84 0.71
N TYR A 38 -14.59 10.10 1.82
CA TYR A 38 -13.63 9.04 2.17
C TYR A 38 -13.55 7.96 1.09
N ARG A 39 -14.70 7.43 0.62
CA ARG A 39 -14.72 6.33 -0.35
C ARG A 39 -14.27 6.78 -1.73
N GLN A 40 -14.62 7.99 -2.14
CA GLN A 40 -14.13 8.58 -3.39
C GLN A 40 -12.61 8.77 -3.37
N LEU A 41 -12.07 9.30 -2.26
CA LEU A 41 -10.62 9.48 -2.10
C LEU A 41 -9.88 8.15 -2.03
N ALA A 42 -10.41 7.17 -1.28
CA ALA A 42 -9.83 5.83 -1.19
C ALA A 42 -9.78 5.15 -2.57
N TRP A 43 -10.88 5.19 -3.33
CA TRP A 43 -10.93 4.67 -4.69
C TRP A 43 -9.92 5.39 -5.60
N THR A 44 -9.84 6.72 -5.52
CA THR A 44 -8.89 7.46 -6.36
C THR A 44 -7.44 7.10 -6.01
N ALA A 45 -7.09 7.04 -4.72
CA ALA A 45 -5.74 6.67 -4.29
C ALA A 45 -5.37 5.25 -4.74
N ASP A 46 -6.27 4.29 -4.57
CA ASP A 46 -6.07 2.91 -5.03
C ASP A 46 -5.93 2.81 -6.56
N THR A 47 -6.74 3.58 -7.29
CA THR A 47 -6.69 3.65 -8.76
C THR A 47 -5.37 4.26 -9.27
N LEU A 48 -4.87 5.30 -8.60
CA LEU A 48 -3.57 5.89 -8.89
C LEU A 48 -2.45 4.89 -8.64
N ASN A 49 -2.43 4.23 -7.48
CA ASN A 49 -1.44 3.20 -7.15
C ASN A 49 -1.45 2.08 -8.20
N LYS A 50 -2.64 1.57 -8.55
CA LYS A 50 -2.80 0.47 -9.51
C LYS A 50 -2.09 0.76 -10.82
N ALA A 51 -2.28 1.96 -11.35
CA ALA A 51 -1.67 2.35 -12.60
C ALA A 51 -0.18 2.72 -12.46
N TYR A 52 0.22 3.33 -11.34
CA TYR A 52 1.62 3.60 -11.02
C TYR A 52 2.45 2.32 -11.07
N TYR A 53 2.10 1.33 -10.24
CA TYR A 53 2.88 0.10 -10.11
C TYR A 53 2.80 -0.78 -11.36
N ARG A 54 1.65 -0.85 -12.05
CA ARG A 54 1.54 -1.60 -13.31
C ARG A 54 2.38 -0.98 -14.42
N TYR A 55 2.42 0.35 -14.53
CA TYR A 55 3.24 1.01 -15.54
C TYR A 55 4.74 0.79 -15.24
N GLN A 56 5.15 0.88 -13.97
CA GLN A 56 6.53 0.66 -13.54
C GLN A 56 7.08 -0.73 -13.97
N ILE A 57 6.24 -1.75 -14.00
CA ILE A 57 6.61 -3.12 -14.44
C ILE A 57 6.24 -3.42 -15.90
N ASN A 58 5.96 -2.40 -16.72
CA ASN A 58 5.55 -2.53 -18.13
C ASN A 58 4.26 -3.34 -18.37
N ALA A 59 3.37 -3.40 -17.39
CA ALA A 59 2.07 -4.10 -17.45
C ALA A 59 0.87 -3.18 -17.75
N LEU A 60 1.13 -1.94 -18.21
CA LEU A 60 0.09 -0.98 -18.60
C LEU A 60 0.48 -0.23 -19.90
N PRO A 61 0.36 -0.87 -21.09
CA PRO A 61 0.72 -0.25 -22.36
C PRO A 61 -0.34 0.71 -22.92
N TYR A 62 -1.58 0.61 -22.45
CA TYR A 62 -2.70 1.44 -22.90
C TYR A 62 -3.73 1.62 -21.79
N VAL A 63 -4.64 2.58 -21.99
CA VAL A 63 -5.81 2.81 -21.16
C VAL A 63 -7.08 2.71 -22.00
N ILE A 64 -8.17 2.25 -21.37
CA ILE A 64 -9.51 2.25 -21.97
C ILE A 64 -10.28 3.38 -21.30
N LEU A 65 -10.78 4.30 -22.12
CA LEU A 65 -11.55 5.48 -21.70
C LEU A 65 -12.98 5.08 -21.28
N ALA A 66 -13.71 6.00 -20.65
CA ALA A 66 -15.07 5.74 -20.17
C ALA A 66 -16.07 5.45 -21.30
N ASP A 67 -15.77 5.90 -22.52
CA ASP A 67 -16.53 5.63 -23.75
C ASP A 67 -16.08 4.36 -24.51
N GLY A 68 -15.09 3.63 -23.98
CA GLY A 68 -14.54 2.42 -24.56
C GLY A 68 -13.41 2.64 -25.56
N ASN A 69 -13.04 3.89 -25.88
CA ASN A 69 -11.90 4.17 -26.75
C ASN A 69 -10.58 3.76 -26.09
N LEU A 70 -9.61 3.33 -26.92
CA LEU A 70 -8.28 2.92 -26.46
C LEU A 70 -7.27 4.04 -26.75
N VAL A 71 -6.47 4.39 -25.74
CA VAL A 71 -5.34 5.32 -25.88
C VAL A 71 -4.06 4.62 -25.43
N GLN A 72 -3.05 4.60 -26.31
CA GLN A 72 -1.73 4.09 -25.97
C GLN A 72 -1.02 5.05 -25.00
N LEU A 73 -0.40 4.49 -23.96
CA LEU A 73 0.46 5.27 -23.09
C LEU A 73 1.85 5.40 -23.74
N SER A 74 2.40 6.61 -23.71
CA SER A 74 3.78 6.86 -24.15
C SER A 74 4.74 6.10 -23.24
N THR A 75 5.83 5.55 -23.79
CA THR A 75 6.91 4.95 -23.00
C THR A 75 7.86 5.98 -22.38
N LEU A 76 7.67 7.27 -22.68
CA LEU A 76 8.53 8.37 -22.23
C LEU A 76 8.04 9.03 -20.93
N ILE A 77 6.83 8.70 -20.46
CA ILE A 77 6.28 9.28 -19.23
C ILE A 77 6.72 8.49 -18.00
N ASN A 78 6.73 9.15 -16.84
CA ASN A 78 6.97 8.49 -15.57
C ASN A 78 5.70 7.78 -15.03
N PRO A 79 5.83 6.83 -14.09
CA PRO A 79 4.69 6.10 -13.53
C PRO A 79 3.60 6.98 -12.89
N GLY A 80 3.98 8.12 -12.29
CA GLY A 80 3.03 9.09 -11.73
C GLY A 80 2.14 9.74 -12.79
N THR A 81 2.71 10.07 -13.95
CA THR A 81 1.97 10.61 -15.10
C THR A 81 1.05 9.53 -15.68
N ALA A 82 1.54 8.30 -15.83
CA ALA A 82 0.72 7.17 -16.28
C ALA A 82 -0.48 6.93 -15.34
N ALA A 83 -0.26 7.03 -14.03
CA ALA A 83 -1.32 6.89 -13.02
C ALA A 83 -2.42 7.94 -13.17
N VAL A 84 -2.03 9.21 -13.37
CA VAL A 84 -2.97 10.31 -13.63
C VAL A 84 -3.76 10.06 -14.91
N GLN A 85 -3.09 9.69 -16.02
CA GLN A 85 -3.77 9.41 -17.28
C GLN A 85 -4.75 8.25 -17.12
N TYR A 86 -4.35 7.16 -16.46
CA TYR A 86 -5.26 6.05 -16.17
C TYR A 86 -6.50 6.48 -15.39
N LEU A 87 -6.34 7.26 -14.32
CA LEU A 87 -7.47 7.78 -13.55
C LEU A 87 -8.41 8.63 -14.41
N MET A 88 -7.86 9.52 -15.25
CA MET A 88 -8.68 10.34 -16.15
C MET A 88 -9.44 9.49 -17.17
N ALA A 89 -8.82 8.43 -17.68
CA ALA A 89 -9.48 7.46 -18.57
C ALA A 89 -10.66 6.75 -17.89
N GLN A 90 -10.61 6.50 -16.58
CA GLN A 90 -11.72 5.91 -15.83
C GLN A 90 -12.91 6.87 -15.63
N LEU A 91 -12.73 8.17 -15.88
CA LEU A 91 -13.71 9.21 -15.57
C LEU A 91 -14.23 9.94 -16.81
N HIS A 92 -13.48 9.93 -17.91
CA HIS A 92 -13.74 10.78 -19.07
C HIS A 92 -13.79 9.99 -20.38
N ASP A 93 -14.59 10.50 -21.31
CA ASP A 93 -14.57 10.11 -22.73
C ASP A 93 -13.33 10.66 -23.45
N GLN A 94 -13.19 10.42 -24.75
CA GLN A 94 -12.06 10.91 -25.54
C GLN A 94 -11.80 12.42 -25.39
N SER A 95 -12.85 13.25 -25.42
CA SER A 95 -12.71 14.70 -25.39
C SER A 95 -12.32 15.19 -23.99
N GLY A 96 -12.98 14.65 -22.95
CA GLY A 96 -12.68 14.97 -21.56
C GLY A 96 -11.29 14.49 -21.16
N PHE A 97 -10.88 13.32 -21.63
CA PHE A 97 -9.54 12.77 -21.40
C PHE A 97 -8.47 13.67 -22.01
N GLN A 98 -8.62 14.06 -23.28
CA GLN A 98 -7.68 14.95 -23.96
C GLN A 98 -7.53 16.29 -23.23
N LEU A 99 -8.64 16.87 -22.76
CA LEU A 99 -8.60 18.08 -21.96
C LEU A 99 -7.89 17.84 -20.63
N ALA A 100 -8.22 16.76 -19.92
CA ALA A 100 -7.70 16.47 -18.59
C ALA A 100 -6.17 16.29 -18.54
N VAL A 101 -5.59 15.68 -19.57
CA VAL A 101 -4.14 15.44 -19.67
C VAL A 101 -3.38 16.58 -20.36
N SER A 102 -4.09 17.63 -20.81
CA SER A 102 -3.47 18.81 -21.41
C SER A 102 -2.93 19.80 -20.36
N GLU A 103 -2.16 20.79 -20.82
CA GLU A 103 -1.62 21.86 -19.97
C GLU A 103 -2.71 22.68 -19.26
N THR A 104 -3.88 22.83 -19.87
CA THR A 104 -5.03 23.54 -19.29
C THR A 104 -5.93 22.65 -18.44
N GLY A 105 -5.63 21.35 -18.38
CA GLY A 105 -6.35 20.35 -17.58
C GLY A 105 -5.87 20.27 -16.14
N LEU A 106 -5.63 19.04 -15.68
CA LEU A 106 -5.21 18.78 -14.29
C LEU A 106 -3.89 19.48 -13.96
N PHE A 107 -2.98 19.61 -14.93
CA PHE A 107 -1.71 20.30 -14.74
C PHE A 107 -1.90 21.75 -14.25
N SER A 108 -2.85 22.48 -14.85
CA SER A 108 -3.23 23.83 -14.42
C SER A 108 -3.79 23.83 -12.99
N SER A 109 -4.72 22.93 -12.68
CA SER A 109 -5.28 22.81 -11.31
C SER A 109 -4.21 22.49 -10.26
N TYR A 110 -3.27 21.60 -10.59
CA TYR A 110 -2.15 21.28 -9.70
C TYR A 110 -1.25 22.51 -9.50
N THR A 111 -0.87 23.17 -10.59
CA THR A 111 0.05 24.33 -10.56
C THR A 111 -0.54 25.48 -9.75
N ASN A 112 -1.85 25.71 -9.85
CA ASN A 112 -2.53 26.75 -9.08
C ASN A 112 -2.51 26.50 -7.56
N PHE A 113 -2.45 25.25 -7.12
CA PHE A 113 -2.40 24.90 -5.69
C PHE A 113 -0.98 24.72 -5.16
N PHE A 114 -0.10 24.11 -5.95
CA PHE A 114 1.16 23.56 -5.46
C PHE A 114 2.39 24.01 -6.25
N GLY A 115 2.22 24.83 -7.30
CA GLY A 115 3.30 25.19 -8.21
C GLY A 115 3.65 24.07 -9.20
N ILE A 116 4.75 24.23 -9.93
CA ILE A 116 5.15 23.28 -10.98
C ILE A 116 5.63 21.98 -10.29
N PRO A 117 5.02 20.82 -10.57
CA PRO A 117 5.35 19.57 -9.87
C PRO A 117 6.80 19.12 -10.07
N PHE A 118 7.41 19.47 -11.21
CA PHE A 118 8.77 19.08 -11.56
C PHE A 118 9.86 19.91 -10.86
N ASP A 119 9.52 21.08 -10.31
CA ASP A 119 10.48 21.91 -9.56
C ASP A 119 10.88 21.26 -8.22
N MET A 120 10.06 20.34 -7.73
CA MET A 120 10.24 19.62 -6.46
C MET A 120 10.41 18.11 -6.67
N ALA A 121 10.71 17.68 -7.91
CA ALA A 121 10.87 16.27 -8.22
C ALA A 121 12.12 15.69 -7.56
N ILE A 122 11.96 14.57 -6.87
CA ILE A 122 13.05 13.71 -6.46
C ILE A 122 13.16 12.61 -7.50
N GLU A 123 14.16 12.72 -8.36
CA GLU A 123 14.44 11.67 -9.35
C GLU A 123 15.04 10.44 -8.65
N ASN A 124 14.73 9.24 -9.16
CA ASN A 124 15.18 7.96 -8.60
C ASN A 124 14.80 7.76 -7.11
N LEU A 125 13.50 7.85 -6.78
CA LEU A 125 13.00 7.59 -5.41
C LEU A 125 13.50 6.26 -4.83
N VAL A 126 13.65 5.24 -5.68
CA VAL A 126 14.20 3.93 -5.35
C VAL A 126 15.53 3.75 -6.10
N PRO A 127 16.69 3.82 -5.40
CA PRO A 127 17.99 3.55 -5.99
C PRO A 127 18.11 2.12 -6.50
N ALA A 128 18.84 1.90 -7.60
CA ALA A 128 19.01 0.58 -8.20
C ALA A 128 19.82 -0.40 -7.31
N ASP A 129 20.65 0.13 -6.42
CA ASP A 129 21.47 -0.59 -5.46
C ASP A 129 20.84 -0.66 -4.04
N LEU A 130 19.55 -0.33 -3.93
CA LEU A 130 18.84 -0.38 -2.66
C LEU A 130 18.87 -1.80 -2.07
N THR A 131 19.34 -1.89 -0.83
CA THR A 131 19.31 -3.13 -0.04
C THR A 131 18.30 -3.01 1.09
N GLN A 132 17.55 -4.07 1.35
CA GLN A 132 16.69 -4.16 2.53
C GLN A 132 17.56 -4.15 3.81
N PRO A 133 17.18 -3.41 4.86
CA PRO A 133 17.79 -3.59 6.18
C PRO A 133 17.57 -5.01 6.70
N ALA A 134 18.38 -5.43 7.67
CA ALA A 134 18.18 -6.69 8.36
C ALA A 134 16.86 -6.65 9.12
N LEU A 135 15.96 -7.59 8.80
CA LEU A 135 14.65 -7.73 9.43
C LEU A 135 14.53 -9.11 10.07
N VAL A 136 13.91 -9.17 11.25
CA VAL A 136 13.55 -10.42 11.92
C VAL A 136 12.10 -10.81 11.63
N LEU A 137 11.76 -12.08 11.82
CA LEU A 137 10.36 -12.48 11.83
C LEU A 137 9.59 -11.67 12.90
N PRO A 138 8.40 -11.11 12.57
CA PRO A 138 7.74 -10.10 13.40
C PRO A 138 6.93 -10.67 14.57
N PHE A 139 7.38 -11.79 15.16
CA PHE A 139 6.77 -12.42 16.31
C PHE A 139 7.82 -12.82 17.36
N GLU A 140 7.37 -13.13 18.58
CA GLU A 140 8.26 -13.49 19.70
C GLU A 140 9.12 -14.72 19.38
N GLU A 141 10.37 -14.72 19.84
CA GLU A 141 11.30 -15.85 19.69
C GLU A 141 10.68 -17.14 20.24
N GLY A 142 10.84 -18.25 19.52
CA GLY A 142 10.23 -19.53 19.86
C GLY A 142 8.74 -19.64 19.56
N SER A 143 8.08 -18.57 19.10
CA SER A 143 6.68 -18.64 18.66
C SER A 143 6.58 -19.13 17.22
N THR A 144 5.61 -20.01 16.97
CA THR A 144 5.28 -20.52 15.64
C THR A 144 4.04 -19.83 15.13
N TRP A 145 4.14 -19.20 13.96
CA TRP A 145 3.04 -18.56 13.25
C TRP A 145 2.81 -19.25 11.91
N SER A 146 1.63 -19.06 11.33
CA SER A 146 1.30 -19.63 10.02
C SER A 146 1.49 -18.58 8.94
N PHE A 147 2.22 -18.89 7.87
CA PHE A 147 2.33 -18.05 6.68
C PHE A 147 1.06 -18.18 5.86
N THR A 148 0.16 -17.20 6.00
CA THR A 148 -1.21 -17.30 5.49
C THR A 148 -1.44 -16.56 4.19
N GLY A 149 -0.57 -15.63 3.83
CA GLY A 149 -0.65 -14.87 2.59
C GLY A 149 0.73 -14.55 2.04
N GLY A 150 0.99 -15.01 0.82
CA GLY A 150 2.16 -14.66 0.04
C GLY A 150 2.12 -13.21 -0.43
N PRO A 151 3.02 -12.80 -1.33
CA PRO A 151 3.09 -11.44 -1.86
C PRO A 151 1.73 -10.90 -2.33
N HIS A 152 1.29 -9.79 -1.72
CA HIS A 152 0.01 -9.12 -2.06
C HIS A 152 0.07 -7.63 -1.70
N GLY A 153 -1.00 -6.89 -2.02
CA GLY A 153 -1.01 -5.42 -1.91
C GLY A 153 -0.57 -4.89 -0.54
N GLY A 154 0.47 -4.05 -0.51
CA GLY A 154 0.95 -3.36 0.70
C GLY A 154 -0.15 -2.57 1.44
N TRP A 155 -1.05 -1.94 0.69
CA TRP A 155 -2.29 -1.34 1.17
C TRP A 155 -3.30 -1.24 0.01
N GLY A 156 -4.47 -1.86 0.17
CA GLY A 156 -5.46 -1.93 -0.90
C GLY A 156 -4.96 -2.73 -2.12
N SER A 157 -5.83 -2.90 -3.11
CA SER A 157 -5.57 -3.75 -4.28
C SER A 157 -4.66 -3.11 -5.33
N GLY A 158 -4.44 -1.80 -5.26
CA GLY A 158 -3.67 -1.05 -6.25
C GLY A 158 -2.19 -0.91 -5.95
N SER A 159 -1.76 -1.13 -4.71
CA SER A 159 -0.34 -1.04 -4.35
C SER A 159 0.49 -2.16 -4.98
N ALA A 160 1.82 -2.02 -4.95
CA ALA A 160 2.70 -3.16 -5.25
C ALA A 160 2.39 -4.32 -4.30
N TRP A 161 2.72 -5.54 -4.73
CA TRP A 161 2.65 -6.74 -3.90
C TRP A 161 3.77 -6.73 -2.84
N ALA A 162 3.64 -5.84 -1.86
CA ALA A 162 4.67 -5.46 -0.89
C ALA A 162 4.43 -6.03 0.51
N ALA A 163 3.36 -6.79 0.69
CA ALA A 163 2.95 -7.37 1.96
C ALA A 163 3.08 -8.89 2.02
N LEU A 164 3.13 -9.40 3.25
CA LEU A 164 3.04 -10.81 3.63
C LEU A 164 2.14 -10.93 4.87
N ASP A 165 1.37 -12.01 4.96
CA ASP A 165 0.45 -12.26 6.09
C ASP A 165 0.87 -13.44 6.96
N PHE A 166 0.74 -13.24 8.27
CA PHE A 166 1.03 -14.25 9.28
C PHE A 166 -0.12 -14.36 10.28
N ALA A 167 -0.71 -15.55 10.42
CA ALA A 167 -1.72 -15.81 11.44
C ALA A 167 -1.08 -16.29 12.76
N PRO A 168 -1.58 -15.83 13.93
CA PRO A 168 -1.03 -16.24 15.21
C PRO A 168 -1.31 -17.72 15.52
N PRO A 169 -0.55 -18.32 16.46
CA PRO A 169 -0.79 -19.68 16.92
C PRO A 169 -2.21 -19.87 17.49
N GLY A 170 -2.73 -21.09 17.34
CA GLY A 170 -4.00 -21.54 17.88
C GLY A 170 -5.00 -22.03 16.81
N GLU A 171 -6.14 -22.54 17.28
CA GLU A 171 -7.14 -23.24 16.45
C GLU A 171 -8.36 -22.37 16.10
N ALA A 172 -8.44 -21.14 16.60
CA ALA A 172 -9.59 -20.27 16.36
C ALA A 172 -9.59 -19.72 14.92
N PHE A 173 -10.74 -19.76 14.25
CA PHE A 173 -10.91 -19.26 12.88
C PHE A 173 -11.65 -17.93 12.84
N GLY A 174 -11.45 -17.18 11.76
CA GLY A 174 -12.06 -15.87 11.57
C GLY A 174 -11.47 -14.83 12.51
N CYS A 175 -12.31 -13.88 12.95
CA CYS A 175 -11.88 -12.80 13.82
C CYS A 175 -12.00 -13.18 15.30
N PHE A 176 -10.87 -13.24 16.00
CA PHE A 176 -10.79 -13.58 17.42
C PHE A 176 -9.67 -12.80 18.11
N GLN A 177 -9.77 -12.67 19.43
CA GLN A 177 -8.74 -12.04 20.24
C GLN A 177 -7.58 -13.02 20.47
N SER A 178 -6.35 -12.59 20.21
CA SER A 178 -5.14 -13.37 20.45
C SER A 178 -4.27 -12.71 21.52
N ASP A 179 -3.63 -13.50 22.36
CA ASP A 179 -2.61 -13.02 23.31
C ASP A 179 -1.18 -13.15 22.75
N ALA A 180 -1.02 -13.65 21.53
CA ALA A 180 0.26 -13.66 20.83
C ALA A 180 0.74 -12.23 20.55
N TRP A 181 2.05 -12.01 20.57
CA TRP A 181 2.64 -10.69 20.33
C TRP A 181 3.21 -10.57 18.93
N VAL A 182 2.87 -9.46 18.28
CA VAL A 182 3.65 -8.90 17.17
C VAL A 182 4.79 -8.08 17.77
N VAL A 183 5.99 -8.24 17.23
CA VAL A 183 7.19 -7.53 17.66
C VAL A 183 7.83 -6.76 16.52
N ALA A 184 8.63 -5.74 16.86
CA ALA A 184 9.36 -4.95 15.89
C ALA A 184 10.39 -5.80 15.14
N ALA A 185 10.30 -5.77 13.82
CA ALA A 185 11.18 -6.53 12.92
C ALA A 185 12.58 -5.87 12.79
N ALA A 186 12.71 -4.61 13.18
CA ALA A 186 13.94 -3.84 13.23
C ALA A 186 13.84 -2.74 14.28
N ASP A 187 14.95 -2.07 14.54
CA ASP A 187 14.98 -0.83 15.30
C ASP A 187 14.26 0.29 14.54
N GLY A 188 13.55 1.17 15.24
CA GLY A 188 12.94 2.34 14.60
C GLY A 188 12.04 3.18 15.50
N LEU A 189 11.61 4.32 14.98
CA LEU A 189 10.67 5.23 15.59
C LEU A 189 9.24 4.92 15.15
N VAL A 190 8.31 4.74 16.08
CA VAL A 190 6.89 4.62 15.76
C VAL A 190 6.34 6.00 15.40
N VAL A 191 6.18 6.28 14.12
CA VAL A 191 5.68 7.60 13.64
C VAL A 191 4.15 7.65 13.56
N ARG A 192 3.48 6.50 13.52
CA ARG A 192 2.01 6.41 13.52
C ARG A 192 1.54 5.12 14.19
N ALA A 193 0.55 5.20 15.07
CA ALA A 193 -0.08 4.04 15.71
C ALA A 193 -1.57 4.30 15.98
N LYS A 194 -2.42 4.00 14.99
CA LYS A 194 -3.86 4.25 15.02
C LYS A 194 -4.57 3.45 13.93
N ASP A 195 -5.90 3.35 14.03
CA ASP A 195 -6.75 2.77 12.98
C ASP A 195 -6.34 1.34 12.59
N GLY A 196 -5.94 0.52 13.57
CA GLY A 196 -5.48 -0.86 13.35
C GLY A 196 -4.07 -0.99 12.77
N ALA A 197 -3.32 0.10 12.64
CA ALA A 197 -2.00 0.11 12.02
C ALA A 197 -0.92 0.77 12.89
N VAL A 198 0.29 0.22 12.82
CA VAL A 198 1.52 0.79 13.36
C VAL A 198 2.51 0.97 12.22
N LEU A 199 3.12 2.15 12.14
CA LEU A 199 4.16 2.45 11.19
C LEU A 199 5.48 2.75 11.90
N LEU A 200 6.49 1.99 11.54
CA LEU A 200 7.86 2.09 12.04
C LEU A 200 8.75 2.75 10.99
N ASP A 201 9.40 3.84 11.38
CA ASP A 201 10.43 4.55 10.62
C ASP A 201 11.82 4.08 11.07
N LEU A 202 12.65 3.64 10.13
CA LEU A 202 13.90 2.96 10.42
C LEU A 202 15.10 3.90 10.46
N ASP A 203 14.99 5.11 9.91
CA ASP A 203 16.06 6.13 10.00
C ASP A 203 15.80 7.16 11.10
N GLY A 204 14.56 7.23 11.61
CA GLY A 204 14.19 7.96 12.80
C GLY A 204 14.06 9.46 12.60
N ASP A 205 13.95 9.93 11.35
CA ASP A 205 13.72 11.33 11.03
C ASP A 205 12.28 11.80 11.31
N GLY A 206 11.37 10.85 11.58
CA GLY A 206 9.98 11.12 11.93
C GLY A 206 9.04 11.26 10.73
N LEU A 207 9.50 11.00 9.52
CA LEU A 207 8.75 11.16 8.28
C LEU A 207 8.47 9.80 7.64
N GLU A 208 7.21 9.41 7.53
CA GLU A 208 6.84 8.13 6.90
C GLU A 208 7.13 8.05 5.38
N GLN A 209 7.59 9.15 4.79
CA GLN A 209 7.78 9.34 3.35
C GLN A 209 9.25 9.26 2.93
N THR A 210 10.17 9.06 3.87
CA THR A 210 11.62 8.99 3.67
C THR A 210 12.14 7.67 4.21
N GLY A 211 13.29 7.25 3.69
CA GLY A 211 13.99 6.06 4.16
C GLY A 211 13.12 4.80 4.08
N TRP A 212 13.50 3.80 4.87
CA TRP A 212 12.72 2.57 5.02
C TRP A 212 11.63 2.76 6.06
N THR A 213 10.40 2.35 5.72
CA THR A 213 9.32 2.21 6.71
C THR A 213 8.66 0.84 6.64
N LEU A 214 8.25 0.33 7.80
CA LEU A 214 7.49 -0.90 7.94
C LEU A 214 6.07 -0.58 8.40
N LEU A 215 5.09 -1.16 7.71
CA LEU A 215 3.68 -1.15 8.10
C LEU A 215 3.33 -2.49 8.75
N TYR A 216 2.85 -2.41 9.99
CA TYR A 216 2.19 -3.49 10.70
C TYR A 216 0.70 -3.15 10.73
N ALA A 217 -0.10 -3.88 9.96
CA ALA A 217 -1.55 -3.72 9.95
C ALA A 217 -2.23 -4.86 10.72
N HIS A 218 -3.50 -4.63 11.04
CA HIS A 218 -4.30 -5.50 11.88
C HIS A 218 -3.79 -5.64 13.31
N ILE A 219 -3.29 -4.54 13.88
CA ILE A 219 -2.85 -4.48 15.27
C ILE A 219 -3.99 -4.01 16.18
N GLU A 220 -4.35 -4.86 17.15
CA GLU A 220 -5.39 -4.63 18.15
C GLU A 220 -5.16 -3.29 18.87
N SER A 221 -6.21 -2.60 19.29
CA SER A 221 -6.09 -1.37 20.07
C SER A 221 -5.59 -1.62 21.50
N ARG A 222 -5.80 -2.82 22.04
CA ARG A 222 -5.23 -3.24 23.33
C ARG A 222 -3.71 -3.36 23.18
N ASP A 223 -2.99 -2.72 24.09
CA ASP A 223 -1.53 -2.77 24.19
C ASP A 223 -0.76 -2.35 22.93
N ARG A 224 -1.42 -1.74 21.94
CA ARG A 224 -0.75 -1.14 20.78
C ARG A 224 0.25 -0.09 21.25
N VAL A 225 1.48 -0.22 20.76
CA VAL A 225 2.53 0.77 20.99
C VAL A 225 2.05 2.18 20.59
N LYS A 226 2.53 3.19 21.31
CA LYS A 226 2.18 4.60 21.04
C LYS A 226 3.13 5.23 20.03
N ALA A 227 2.61 6.13 19.21
CA ALA A 227 3.46 6.99 18.38
C ALA A 227 4.43 7.81 19.24
N GLY A 228 5.64 8.04 18.73
CA GLY A 228 6.77 8.65 19.44
C GLY A 228 7.62 7.66 20.23
N THR A 229 7.21 6.39 20.35
CA THR A 229 8.03 5.34 20.98
C THR A 229 9.13 4.91 20.03
N TYR A 230 10.38 4.87 20.51
CA TYR A 230 11.46 4.20 19.79
C TYR A 230 11.52 2.73 20.21
N LEU A 231 11.48 1.82 19.25
CA LEU A 231 11.52 0.38 19.46
C LEU A 231 12.88 -0.18 19.07
N LYS A 232 13.32 -1.18 19.83
CA LYS A 232 14.38 -2.11 19.46
C LYS A 232 13.78 -3.34 18.79
N THR A 233 14.58 -3.98 17.94
CA THR A 233 14.25 -5.27 17.33
C THR A 233 13.78 -6.26 18.41
N GLY A 234 12.58 -6.82 18.25
CA GLY A 234 11.95 -7.72 19.23
C GLY A 234 11.08 -7.05 20.29
N ASP A 235 11.06 -5.72 20.40
CA ASP A 235 10.12 -5.02 21.28
C ASP A 235 8.67 -5.19 20.79
N ARG A 236 7.74 -5.28 21.74
CA ARG A 236 6.32 -5.53 21.47
C ARG A 236 5.64 -4.35 20.78
N ILE A 237 4.97 -4.63 19.67
CA ILE A 237 4.15 -3.68 18.90
C ILE A 237 2.68 -3.72 19.35
N GLY A 238 2.16 -4.92 19.65
CA GLY A 238 0.76 -5.14 20.01
C GLY A 238 0.34 -6.58 19.70
N HIS A 239 -0.97 -6.81 19.67
CA HIS A 239 -1.57 -8.11 19.34
C HIS A 239 -2.12 -8.12 17.91
N PRO A 240 -2.05 -9.25 17.19
CA PRO A 240 -2.73 -9.39 15.90
C PRO A 240 -4.25 -9.37 16.11
N SER A 241 -5.00 -8.88 15.12
CA SER A 241 -6.43 -8.64 15.21
C SER A 241 -7.07 -8.62 13.81
N CYS A 242 -8.28 -8.07 13.70
CA CYS A 242 -8.92 -7.71 12.43
C CYS A 242 -9.19 -6.20 12.37
N GLU A 243 -8.61 -5.41 13.28
CA GLU A 243 -8.79 -3.97 13.32
C GLU A 243 -8.12 -3.31 12.11
N GLY A 244 -8.70 -2.22 11.61
CA GLY A 244 -8.12 -1.45 10.51
C GLY A 244 -8.26 -2.14 9.15
N GLY A 245 -8.88 -1.45 8.19
CA GLY A 245 -9.05 -1.98 6.84
C GLY A 245 -10.00 -3.18 6.76
N VAL A 246 -9.81 -4.01 5.73
CA VAL A 246 -10.59 -5.23 5.47
C VAL A 246 -9.74 -6.42 5.87
N SER A 247 -10.33 -7.37 6.60
CA SER A 247 -9.65 -8.60 7.03
C SER A 247 -10.65 -9.76 7.07
N ASN A 248 -10.19 -10.95 6.68
CA ASN A 248 -10.97 -12.20 6.74
C ASN A 248 -10.78 -12.95 8.08
N GLY A 249 -9.82 -12.53 8.92
CA GLY A 249 -9.53 -13.14 10.22
C GLY A 249 -8.33 -12.53 10.93
N THR A 250 -8.06 -12.99 12.15
CA THR A 250 -6.96 -12.47 12.97
C THR A 250 -5.61 -12.84 12.37
N HIS A 251 -4.87 -11.84 11.91
CA HIS A 251 -3.51 -12.00 11.37
C HIS A 251 -2.69 -10.72 11.55
N LEU A 252 -1.41 -10.81 11.24
CA LEU A 252 -0.52 -9.68 11.01
C LEU A 252 -0.34 -9.52 9.50
N HIS A 253 -0.59 -8.31 9.00
CA HIS A 253 -0.19 -7.87 7.66
C HIS A 253 1.08 -7.04 7.77
N LEU A 254 2.20 -7.53 7.24
CA LEU A 254 3.49 -6.84 7.27
C LEU A 254 3.86 -6.37 5.86
N ALA A 255 4.07 -5.07 5.69
CA ALA A 255 4.49 -4.49 4.42
C ALA A 255 5.66 -3.50 4.57
N ARG A 256 6.39 -3.23 3.49
CA ARG A 256 7.51 -2.29 3.50
C ARG A 256 7.48 -1.26 2.38
N ARG A 257 7.99 -0.07 2.72
CA ARG A 257 8.16 1.04 1.78
C ARG A 257 9.57 1.61 1.86
N TYR A 258 10.00 2.22 0.75
CA TYR A 258 11.18 3.08 0.72
C TYR A 258 10.81 4.42 0.08
N ASN A 259 11.12 5.53 0.75
CA ASN A 259 10.73 6.88 0.33
C ASN A 259 9.24 7.00 -0.07
N GLY A 260 8.37 6.34 0.69
CA GLY A 260 6.92 6.30 0.44
C GLY A 260 6.46 5.35 -0.68
N GLU A 261 7.36 4.75 -1.45
CA GLU A 261 7.04 3.76 -2.49
C GLU A 261 6.95 2.35 -1.89
N TRP A 262 5.89 1.60 -2.22
CA TRP A 262 5.73 0.20 -1.83
C TRP A 262 6.75 -0.68 -2.55
N ILE A 263 7.57 -1.40 -1.78
CA ILE A 263 8.61 -2.25 -2.34
C ILE A 263 8.08 -3.69 -2.41
N SER A 264 7.90 -4.19 -3.63
CA SER A 264 7.39 -5.54 -3.87
C SER A 264 8.21 -6.60 -3.14
N ALA A 265 7.51 -7.61 -2.64
CA ALA A 265 8.04 -8.76 -1.91
C ALA A 265 8.47 -9.90 -2.85
N ASP A 266 8.25 -9.81 -4.15
CA ASP A 266 8.39 -10.93 -5.09
C ASP A 266 9.17 -10.61 -6.38
N THR A 267 9.84 -9.45 -6.42
CA THR A 267 10.60 -9.03 -7.60
C THR A 267 12.11 -8.94 -7.30
N HIS A 268 12.77 -7.85 -7.69
CA HIS A 268 14.22 -7.68 -7.60
C HIS A 268 14.73 -7.47 -6.17
N LEU A 269 13.84 -7.08 -5.25
CA LEU A 269 14.16 -6.86 -3.84
C LEU A 269 13.15 -7.60 -2.94
N PRO A 270 13.13 -8.95 -2.97
CA PRO A 270 12.16 -9.75 -2.23
C PRO A 270 12.30 -9.54 -0.72
N PHE A 271 11.22 -9.78 0.02
CA PHE A 271 11.24 -9.71 1.48
C PHE A 271 12.27 -10.71 2.02
N ASN A 272 13.13 -10.25 2.94
CA ASN A 272 14.08 -11.10 3.65
C ASN A 272 13.84 -10.96 5.17
N LEU A 273 13.34 -12.02 5.80
CA LEU A 273 13.04 -12.08 7.24
C LEU A 273 13.95 -13.14 7.87
N GLU A 274 15.08 -12.75 8.46
CA GLU A 274 16.06 -13.70 9.05
C GLU A 274 16.46 -14.83 8.07
N GLY A 275 16.70 -14.47 6.80
CA GLY A 275 17.06 -15.40 5.74
C GLY A 275 15.90 -16.11 5.06
N TRP A 276 14.66 -15.93 5.54
CA TRP A 276 13.47 -16.34 4.80
C TRP A 276 13.21 -15.36 3.66
N ILE A 277 13.43 -15.81 2.44
CA ILE A 277 13.26 -15.01 1.22
C ILE A 277 11.89 -15.29 0.62
N SER A 278 11.10 -14.24 0.37
CA SER A 278 9.80 -14.39 -0.28
C SER A 278 9.89 -14.50 -1.81
N SER A 279 8.96 -15.24 -2.39
CA SER A 279 8.71 -15.32 -3.83
C SER A 279 7.21 -15.40 -4.07
N GLY A 280 6.75 -14.82 -5.19
CA GLY A 280 5.36 -14.94 -5.65
C GLY A 280 5.22 -16.04 -6.70
N ASP A 281 4.02 -16.61 -6.80
CA ASP A 281 3.69 -17.68 -7.78
C ASP A 281 2.82 -17.18 -8.94
N GLY A 282 2.77 -15.86 -9.15
CA GLY A 282 2.10 -15.20 -10.28
C GLY A 282 0.63 -14.84 -10.04
N ALA A 283 0.09 -15.15 -8.86
CA ALA A 283 -1.21 -14.70 -8.39
C ALA A 283 -1.07 -14.00 -7.03
N GLU A 284 -1.95 -13.04 -6.76
CA GLU A 284 -1.97 -12.33 -5.48
C GLU A 284 -2.22 -13.32 -4.33
N TYR A 285 -1.49 -13.17 -3.22
CA TYR A 285 -1.48 -14.08 -2.05
C TYR A 285 -0.80 -15.44 -2.27
N ASP A 286 -0.50 -15.84 -3.51
CA ASP A 286 0.19 -17.09 -3.79
C ASP A 286 1.71 -16.87 -3.77
N GLY A 287 2.42 -17.67 -2.97
CA GLY A 287 3.87 -17.58 -2.90
C GLY A 287 4.51 -18.44 -1.82
N THR A 288 5.82 -18.29 -1.68
CA THR A 288 6.65 -19.07 -0.76
C THR A 288 7.60 -18.19 0.05
N LEU A 289 7.99 -18.69 1.23
CA LEU A 289 9.17 -18.25 1.97
C LEU A 289 10.19 -19.39 1.94
N SER A 290 11.43 -19.09 1.54
CA SER A 290 12.51 -20.09 1.45
C SER A 290 13.73 -19.72 2.28
N ARG A 291 14.30 -20.68 3.02
CA ARG A 291 15.53 -20.54 3.80
C ARG A 291 16.26 -21.88 3.90
N ASP A 292 17.57 -21.90 3.61
CA ASP A 292 18.43 -23.08 3.78
C ASP A 292 17.89 -24.39 3.13
N GLY A 293 17.24 -24.27 1.97
CA GLY A 293 16.64 -25.41 1.25
C GLY A 293 15.26 -25.84 1.77
N LEU A 294 14.75 -25.20 2.83
CA LEU A 294 13.37 -25.31 3.28
C LEU A 294 12.51 -24.29 2.53
N SER A 295 11.25 -24.65 2.26
CA SER A 295 10.25 -23.79 1.64
C SER A 295 8.93 -23.95 2.37
N VAL A 296 8.29 -22.84 2.68
CA VAL A 296 6.96 -22.74 3.28
C VAL A 296 6.06 -22.05 2.27
N THR A 297 5.00 -22.71 1.85
CA THR A 297 4.01 -22.14 0.90
C THR A 297 2.91 -21.44 1.66
N ALA A 298 2.49 -20.27 1.16
CA ALA A 298 1.35 -19.55 1.69
C ALA A 298 0.06 -20.38 1.55
N TRP A 299 -0.78 -20.34 2.57
CA TRP A 299 -2.07 -21.02 2.56
C TRP A 299 -3.08 -20.25 3.39
N ASP A 300 -4.26 -19.95 2.84
CA ASP A 300 -5.36 -19.27 3.54
C ASP A 300 -5.99 -20.20 4.60
N GLY A 301 -5.26 -20.38 5.70
CA GLY A 301 -5.57 -21.29 6.79
C GLY A 301 -4.32 -21.68 7.59
N ARG A 302 -4.48 -22.54 8.60
CA ARG A 302 -3.38 -23.05 9.41
C ARG A 302 -3.22 -24.54 9.19
N ILE A 303 -2.08 -24.95 8.64
CA ILE A 303 -1.71 -26.34 8.39
C ILE A 303 -0.26 -26.56 8.86
N ALA A 304 0.18 -27.80 9.04
CA ALA A 304 1.53 -28.06 9.56
C ALA A 304 2.62 -27.52 8.60
N GLU A 305 2.33 -27.52 7.31
CA GLU A 305 3.24 -27.19 6.21
C GLU A 305 3.49 -25.69 6.05
N ASN A 306 2.57 -24.83 6.53
CA ASN A 306 2.72 -23.39 6.45
C ASN A 306 3.21 -22.75 7.76
N GLN A 307 3.72 -23.55 8.70
CA GLN A 307 4.25 -23.04 9.97
C GLN A 307 5.67 -22.50 9.81
N ILE A 308 5.91 -21.33 10.41
CA ILE A 308 7.21 -20.66 10.47
C ILE A 308 7.49 -20.26 11.91
N GLN A 309 8.73 -20.52 12.36
CA GLN A 309 9.18 -20.20 13.71
C GLN A 309 10.39 -19.28 13.63
N ARG A 310 10.47 -18.38 14.62
CA ARG A 310 11.62 -17.52 14.86
C ARG A 310 12.57 -18.20 15.82
#